data_AF-A0AA94L1R8-F1
#
_entry.id   AF-A0AA94L1R8-F1
#
_cell.length_a   1.000
_cell.length_b   1.000
_cell.length_c   1.000
_cell.angle_alpha   90.00
_cell.angle_beta   90.00
_cell.angle_gamma   90.00
#
_symmetry.space_group_name_H-M   'P 1'
#
loop_
_entity.id
_entity.type
_entity.pdbx_description
1 polymer ?
#
loop_
_entity_poly.entity_id
_entity_poly.type
_entity_poly.pdbx_seq_one_letter_code
_entity_poly.pdbx_strand_id
1 'polypeptide(L)'
;MNRSHEIVTGALLLALLAAAFCVWSALGNEVNLCVTAGCSLYQDSTVAGISLWWIGAGVFAVLCFLALLGAAHWGRTLAALALVGDVGLLLVMALTAPCISCLVVAVFFVLTYMSFRQAATARSRSGKAGRSLLVLVWGLLFIINLGAVARSQATVWPITDNHDSATVRMFFSPSCSSCREGVAILSGHVDVAFYPLAENDADVYRVAQMIRLLDQGDSMAEAMTRSQDATAPGGLGSWSPDMIWLRFRMLRNKAHVFVSGAQTVPFFEYHGLPSMLVKQGKNTGPRGSGSNAAPTGGFSGMPGTGQWQGQPGGTNDALPLEPQIAGQCGGPAPCPE
;
A
#
# COMPACT_ATOMS: atom_id res chain seq x y z
N MET A 1 26.88 22.23 50.97
CA MET A 1 26.21 20.93 50.73
C MET A 1 26.32 20.64 49.24
N ASN A 2 27.35 19.89 48.83
CA ASN A 2 27.59 19.54 47.42
C ASN A 2 26.51 18.52 47.02
N ARG A 3 25.48 18.95 46.29
CA ARG A 3 24.58 18.00 45.64
C ARG A 3 25.40 17.35 44.54
N SER A 4 25.78 16.10 44.73
CA SER A 4 26.35 15.26 43.69
C SER A 4 25.50 15.43 42.43
N HIS A 5 26.11 15.92 41.34
CA HIS A 5 25.47 16.06 40.04
C HIS A 5 25.15 14.66 39.52
N GLU A 6 24.01 14.12 39.95
CA GLU A 6 23.54 12.82 39.51
C GLU A 6 23.00 12.99 38.09
N ILE A 7 23.81 12.56 37.13
CA ILE A 7 23.52 12.59 35.70
C ILE A 7 22.21 11.83 35.47
N VAL A 8 21.30 12.39 34.66
CA VAL A 8 20.07 11.70 34.27
C VAL A 8 20.39 10.76 33.10
N THR A 9 21.09 9.66 33.39
CA THR A 9 21.65 8.72 32.40
C THR A 9 20.63 8.19 31.40
N GLY A 10 19.42 7.85 31.85
CA GLY A 10 18.35 7.40 30.95
C GLY A 10 17.93 8.47 29.93
N ALA A 11 17.76 9.72 30.37
CA ALA A 11 17.42 10.83 29.47
C ALA A 11 18.58 11.18 28.54
N LEU A 12 19.82 11.06 29.02
CA LEU A 12 21.02 11.32 28.24
C LEU A 12 21.15 10.37 27.04
N LEU A 13 21.01 9.06 27.28
CA LEU A 13 21.12 8.05 26.22
C LEU A 13 20.00 8.22 25.17
N LEU A 14 18.76 8.46 25.62
CA LEU A 14 17.63 8.71 24.73
C LEU A 14 17.83 9.97 23.89
N ALA A 15 18.27 11.07 24.50
CA ALA A 15 18.52 12.33 23.81
C ALA A 15 19.67 12.21 22.79
N LEU A 16 20.74 11.48 23.12
CA LEU A 16 21.86 11.24 22.19
C LEU A 16 21.42 10.40 20.98
N LEU A 17 20.69 9.31 21.20
CA LEU A 17 20.15 8.49 20.10
C LEU A 17 19.18 9.28 19.22
N ALA A 18 18.30 10.07 19.83
CA ALA A 18 17.34 10.88 19.11
C ALA A 18 18.02 12.01 18.31
N ALA A 19 19.04 12.67 18.89
CA ALA A 19 19.84 13.67 18.19
C ALA A 19 20.59 13.05 17.00
N ALA A 20 21.22 11.88 17.20
CA ALA A 20 21.89 11.15 16.12
C ALA A 20 20.91 10.78 15.00
N PHE A 21 19.72 10.28 15.35
CA PHE A 21 18.67 9.99 14.37
C PHE A 21 18.23 11.24 13.61
N CYS A 22 18.01 12.37 14.30
CA CYS A 22 17.60 13.62 13.65
C CYS A 22 18.68 14.16 12.70
N VAL A 23 19.96 14.12 13.11
CA VAL A 23 21.09 14.53 12.27
C VAL A 23 21.23 13.61 11.06
N TRP A 24 21.12 12.29 11.28
CA TRP A 24 21.15 11.30 10.21
C TRP A 24 20.07 11.56 9.16
N SER A 25 18.83 11.79 9.60
CA SER A 25 17.72 12.12 8.71
C SER A 25 17.88 13.48 8.03
N ALA A 26 18.48 14.48 8.70
CA ALA A 26 18.78 15.78 8.10
C ALA A 26 19.80 15.70 6.95
N LEU A 27 20.70 14.71 6.97
CA LEU A 27 21.70 14.47 5.93
C LEU A 27 21.12 13.79 4.68
N GLY A 28 19.81 13.52 4.63
CA GLY A 28 19.15 12.94 3.46
C GLY A 28 19.52 11.48 3.23
N ASN A 29 20.05 10.79 4.24
CA ASN A 29 20.39 9.37 4.10
C ASN A 29 19.09 8.54 4.16
N GLU A 30 18.50 8.32 2.99
CA GLU A 30 17.25 7.59 2.80
C GLU A 30 17.41 6.16 3.30
N VAL A 31 16.97 5.91 4.52
CA VAL A 31 16.66 4.56 4.94
C VAL A 31 15.44 4.14 4.12
N ASN A 32 15.40 2.88 3.65
CA ASN A 32 14.22 2.20 3.07
C ASN A 32 12.94 2.21 3.98
N LEU A 33 12.90 3.05 5.00
CA LEU A 33 11.79 3.31 5.92
C LEU A 33 10.79 4.35 5.39
N CYS A 34 11.12 5.08 4.31
CA CYS A 34 10.20 5.97 3.61
C CYS A 34 9.21 5.22 2.70
N VAL A 35 8.52 4.20 3.23
CA VAL A 35 7.50 3.45 2.47
C VAL A 35 6.18 4.24 2.38
N THR A 36 6.00 5.25 3.23
CA THR A 36 4.78 6.09 3.26
C THR A 36 5.00 7.41 2.52
N ALA A 37 4.01 7.83 1.71
CA ALA A 37 4.00 9.11 1.02
C ALA A 37 4.23 10.33 1.95
N GLY A 38 3.86 10.21 3.23
CA GLY A 38 4.13 11.26 4.23
C GLY A 38 5.61 11.51 4.47
N CYS A 39 6.51 10.53 4.31
CA CYS A 39 7.93 10.76 4.59
C CYS A 39 8.57 11.75 3.62
N SER A 40 8.19 11.71 2.32
CA SER A 40 8.65 12.70 1.34
C SER A 40 8.13 14.11 1.67
N LEU A 41 6.89 14.23 2.16
CA LEU A 41 6.30 15.52 2.52
C LEU A 41 7.03 16.21 3.69
N TYR A 42 7.42 15.45 4.72
CA TYR A 42 8.08 16.00 5.91
C TYR A 42 9.60 16.10 5.80
N GLN A 43 10.20 15.54 4.76
CA GLN A 43 11.64 15.66 4.49
C GLN A 43 12.02 17.11 4.11
N ASP A 44 11.22 17.74 3.25
CA ASP A 44 11.43 19.13 2.79
C ASP A 44 10.70 20.18 3.62
N SER A 45 10.00 19.76 4.68
CA SER A 45 9.23 20.66 5.53
C SER A 45 10.15 21.56 6.36
N THR A 46 10.04 22.87 6.16
CA THR A 46 10.77 23.89 6.91
C THR A 46 9.81 24.74 7.75
N VAL A 47 10.21 25.06 8.98
CA VAL A 47 9.52 26.00 9.84
C VAL A 47 10.41 27.23 9.98
N ALA A 48 9.95 28.38 9.51
CA ALA A 48 10.75 29.62 9.45
C ALA A 48 12.09 29.48 8.68
N GLY A 49 12.14 28.60 7.67
CA GLY A 49 13.34 28.35 6.85
C GLY A 49 14.34 27.35 7.44
N ILE A 50 14.07 26.78 8.63
CA ILE A 50 14.90 25.74 9.26
C ILE A 50 14.20 24.39 9.08
N SER A 51 14.94 23.34 8.69
CA SER A 51 14.36 22.01 8.56
C SER A 51 13.89 21.48 9.91
N LEU A 52 12.77 20.76 9.89
CA LEU A 52 12.19 20.16 11.10
C LEU A 52 13.19 19.22 11.81
N TRP A 53 14.06 18.57 11.04
CA TRP A 53 15.14 17.70 11.51
C TRP A 53 16.22 18.44 12.29
N TRP A 54 16.65 19.62 11.82
CA TRP A 54 17.61 20.47 12.54
C TRP A 54 17.00 21.03 13.82
N ILE A 55 15.70 21.35 13.82
CA ILE A 55 14.98 21.75 15.04
C ILE A 55 14.97 20.61 16.05
N GLY A 56 14.62 19.38 15.62
CA GLY A 56 14.65 18.19 16.46
C GLY A 56 16.03 17.92 17.05
N ALA A 57 17.08 17.95 16.20
CA ALA A 57 18.47 17.78 16.63
C ALA A 57 18.89 18.83 17.67
N GLY A 58 18.53 20.10 17.46
CA GLY A 58 18.80 21.19 18.39
C GLY A 58 18.12 20.97 19.75
N VAL A 59 16.84 20.60 19.75
CA VAL A 59 16.08 20.33 20.99
C VAL A 59 16.70 19.16 21.76
N PHE A 60 17.02 18.04 21.09
CA PHE A 60 17.66 16.90 21.74
C PHE A 60 19.08 17.21 22.24
N ALA A 61 19.84 18.04 21.53
CA ALA A 61 21.16 18.51 22.00
C ALA A 61 21.04 19.30 23.30
N VAL A 62 20.07 20.22 23.40
CA VAL A 62 19.82 20.98 24.64
C VAL A 62 19.35 20.05 25.76
N LEU A 63 18.48 19.08 25.47
CA LEU A 63 18.05 18.08 26.46
C LEU A 63 19.21 17.20 26.93
N CYS A 64 20.12 16.81 26.05
CA CYS A 64 21.36 16.09 26.38
C CYS A 64 22.23 16.92 27.33
N PHE A 65 22.43 18.20 27.04
CA PHE A 65 23.17 19.11 27.92
C PHE A 65 22.51 19.24 29.30
N LEU A 66 21.19 19.39 29.36
CA LEU A 66 20.44 19.45 30.62
C LEU A 66 20.51 18.13 31.41
N ALA A 67 20.58 16.98 30.72
CA ALA A 67 20.77 15.67 31.36
C ALA A 67 22.17 15.55 31.99
N LEU A 68 23.22 16.05 31.32
CA LEU A 68 24.59 16.10 31.84
C LEU A 68 24.72 17.00 33.06
N LEU A 69 24.08 18.17 33.04
CA LEU A 69 24.04 19.08 34.18
C LEU A 69 23.22 18.53 35.36
N GLY A 70 22.44 17.47 35.13
CA GLY A 70 21.49 16.93 36.10
C GLY A 70 20.33 17.90 36.38
N ALA A 71 20.02 18.84 35.48
CA ALA A 71 19.01 19.87 35.66
C ALA A 71 17.58 19.33 35.40
N ALA A 72 17.14 18.34 36.18
CA ALA A 72 15.93 17.57 35.92
C ALA A 72 14.63 18.40 35.82
N HIS A 73 14.53 19.51 36.56
CA HIS A 73 13.35 20.40 36.47
C HIS A 73 13.28 21.12 35.12
N TRP A 74 14.38 21.75 34.70
CA TRP A 74 14.50 22.44 33.41
C TRP A 74 14.42 21.47 32.23
N GLY A 75 15.05 20.28 32.36
CA GLY A 75 14.94 19.20 31.38
C GLY A 75 13.48 18.75 31.22
N ARG A 76 12.73 18.63 32.31
CA ARG A 76 11.30 18.29 32.26
C ARG A 76 10.48 19.39 31.58
N THR A 77 10.69 20.66 31.90
CA THR A 77 9.91 21.76 31.29
C THR A 77 10.17 21.85 29.80
N LEU A 78 11.44 21.75 29.38
CA LEU A 78 11.79 21.75 27.96
C LEU A 78 11.24 20.52 27.24
N ALA A 79 11.36 19.33 27.81
CA ALA A 79 10.80 18.12 27.22
C ALA A 79 9.27 18.15 27.14
N ALA A 80 8.59 18.79 28.11
CA ALA A 80 7.15 19.01 28.05
C ALA A 80 6.76 19.96 26.89
N LEU A 81 7.49 21.05 26.71
CA LEU A 81 7.28 21.98 25.58
C LEU A 81 7.52 21.29 24.24
N ALA A 82 8.60 20.52 24.12
CA ALA A 82 8.89 19.72 22.94
C ALA A 82 7.77 18.70 22.65
N LEU A 83 7.26 18.02 23.68
CA LEU A 83 6.15 17.08 23.54
C LEU A 83 4.83 17.77 23.15
N VAL A 84 4.59 19.01 23.59
CA VAL A 84 3.44 19.81 23.11
C VAL A 84 3.60 20.14 21.62
N GLY A 85 4.81 20.51 21.18
CA GLY A 85 5.11 20.69 19.76
C GLY A 85 4.86 19.42 18.95
N ASP A 86 5.32 18.26 19.47
CA ASP A 86 5.10 16.95 18.86
C ASP A 86 3.62 16.54 18.80
N VAL A 87 2.82 16.89 19.81
CA VAL A 87 1.35 16.74 19.76
C VAL A 87 0.75 17.53 18.60
N GLY A 88 1.23 18.77 18.38
CA GLY A 88 0.83 19.57 17.22
C GLY A 88 1.21 18.89 15.90
N LEU A 89 2.43 18.34 15.82
CA LEU A 89 2.88 17.60 14.64
C LEU A 89 2.04 16.34 14.38
N LEU A 90 1.75 15.55 15.42
CA LEU A 90 0.88 14.38 15.34
C LEU A 90 -0.54 14.74 14.89
N LEU A 91 -1.06 15.89 15.31
CA LEU A 91 -2.36 16.39 14.85
C LEU A 91 -2.32 16.72 13.35
N VAL A 92 -1.28 17.41 12.89
CA VAL A 92 -1.10 17.72 11.46
C VAL A 92 -0.96 16.43 10.65
N MET A 93 -0.17 15.46 11.13
CA MET A 93 -0.03 14.15 10.48
C MET A 93 -1.35 13.38 10.40
N ALA A 94 -2.18 13.48 11.44
CA ALA A 94 -3.50 12.84 11.44
C ALA A 94 -4.45 13.45 10.40
N LEU A 95 -4.27 14.73 10.07
CA LEU A 95 -5.07 15.45 9.07
C LEU A 95 -4.51 15.38 7.65
N THR A 96 -3.24 15.00 7.48
CA THR A 96 -2.54 15.05 6.20
C THR A 96 -2.10 13.64 5.77
N ALA A 97 -0.82 13.31 5.96
CA ALA A 97 -0.26 12.00 5.72
C ALA A 97 0.64 11.62 6.91
N PRO A 98 0.58 10.38 7.39
CA PRO A 98 1.43 9.96 8.49
C PRO A 98 2.86 9.69 8.01
N CYS A 99 3.84 10.00 8.86
CA CYS A 99 5.26 9.79 8.58
C CYS A 99 5.87 8.87 9.63
N ILE A 100 6.43 7.73 9.20
CA ILE A 100 7.03 6.73 10.11
C ILE A 100 8.22 7.32 10.85
N SER A 101 9.09 8.05 10.16
CA SER A 101 10.27 8.65 10.75
C SER A 101 9.90 9.69 11.83
N CYS A 102 8.82 10.46 11.62
CA CYS A 102 8.28 11.36 12.63
C CYS A 102 7.69 10.61 13.83
N LEU A 103 7.02 9.47 13.62
CA LEU A 103 6.54 8.63 14.72
C LEU A 103 7.69 8.08 15.57
N VAL A 104 8.82 7.70 14.96
CA VAL A 104 10.03 7.29 15.70
C VAL A 104 10.53 8.43 16.58
N VAL A 105 10.62 9.66 16.05
CA VAL A 105 11.01 10.85 16.81
C VAL A 105 10.01 11.17 17.93
N ALA A 106 8.71 11.03 17.68
CA ALA A 106 7.65 11.22 18.67
C ALA A 106 7.85 10.28 19.89
N VAL A 107 8.22 9.02 19.64
CA VAL A 107 8.55 8.07 20.71
C VAL A 107 9.75 8.56 21.53
N PHE A 108 10.79 9.09 20.89
CA PHE A 108 11.93 9.66 21.62
C PHE A 108 11.51 10.86 22.49
N PHE A 109 10.61 11.73 22.03
CA PHE A 109 10.11 12.85 22.83
C PHE A 109 9.36 12.38 24.08
N VAL A 110 8.43 11.43 23.95
CA VAL A 110 7.66 10.96 25.12
C VAL A 110 8.55 10.22 26.12
N LEU A 111 9.49 9.39 25.65
CA LEU A 111 10.41 8.65 26.52
C LEU A 111 11.33 9.61 27.26
N THR A 112 11.90 10.60 26.56
CA THR A 112 12.77 11.62 27.18
C THR A 112 12.01 12.44 28.23
N TYR A 113 10.76 12.84 27.93
CA TYR A 113 9.90 13.50 28.91
C TYR A 113 9.62 12.62 30.13
N MET A 114 9.33 11.33 29.94
CA MET A 114 9.11 10.40 31.03
C MET A 114 10.36 10.20 31.90
N SER A 115 11.55 10.11 31.30
CA SER A 115 12.82 10.01 32.04
C SER A 115 13.11 11.25 32.89
N PHE A 116 12.96 12.45 32.33
CA PHE A 116 13.12 13.69 33.10
C PHE A 116 12.04 13.85 34.17
N ARG A 117 10.80 13.45 33.87
CA ARG A 117 9.71 13.43 34.85
C ARG A 117 10.04 12.51 36.02
N GLN A 118 10.51 11.29 35.74
CA GLN A 118 10.89 10.32 36.77
C GLN A 118 12.03 10.85 37.65
N ALA A 119 13.07 11.42 37.04
CA ALA A 119 14.19 12.04 37.76
C ALA A 119 13.75 13.24 38.62
N ALA A 120 12.84 14.08 38.11
CA ALA A 120 12.29 15.20 38.86
C ALA A 120 11.38 14.75 40.03
N THR A 121 10.58 13.69 39.83
CA THR A 121 9.73 13.12 40.90
C THR A 121 10.54 12.38 41.96
N ALA A 122 11.60 11.67 41.59
CA ALA A 122 12.48 11.01 42.56
C ALA A 122 13.15 12.03 43.51
N ARG A 123 13.38 13.26 43.03
CA ARG A 123 13.92 14.36 43.83
C ARG A 123 12.85 15.15 44.61
N SER A 124 11.57 14.93 44.31
CA SER A 124 10.45 15.55 45.01
C SER A 124 9.89 14.61 46.07
N ARG A 125 9.75 15.08 47.31
CA ARG A 125 9.16 14.30 48.43
C ARG A 125 7.67 13.96 48.26
N SER A 126 7.01 14.45 47.20
CA SER A 126 5.58 14.23 46.95
C SER A 126 5.36 12.99 46.08
N GLY A 127 5.09 11.85 46.73
CA GLY A 127 5.04 10.51 46.15
C GLY A 127 3.81 10.14 45.33
N LYS A 128 3.29 11.02 44.47
CA LYS A 128 2.26 10.64 43.48
C LYS A 128 2.55 11.22 42.10
N ALA A 129 3.13 10.39 41.23
CA ALA A 129 3.18 10.67 39.80
C ALA A 129 1.77 10.46 39.19
N GLY A 130 0.96 11.50 39.15
CA GLY A 130 -0.34 11.47 38.47
C GLY A 130 -0.20 11.16 36.97
N ARG A 131 -1.26 10.61 36.36
CA ARG A 131 -1.33 10.43 34.90
C ARG A 131 -1.23 11.80 34.22
N SER A 132 -0.23 11.98 33.36
CA SER A 132 -0.03 13.24 32.63
C SER A 132 -1.02 13.28 31.47
N LEU A 133 -1.99 14.19 31.52
CA LEU A 133 -2.94 14.43 30.44
C LEU A 133 -2.25 14.59 29.08
N LEU A 134 -1.11 15.30 29.06
CA LEU A 134 -0.29 15.47 27.87
C LEU A 134 0.13 14.12 27.21
N VAL A 135 0.51 13.13 28.02
CA VAL A 135 0.92 11.80 27.51
C VAL A 135 -0.29 11.01 27.03
N LEU A 136 -1.46 11.21 27.65
CA LEU A 136 -2.70 10.56 27.21
C LEU A 136 -3.16 11.11 25.85
N VAL A 137 -3.18 12.44 25.69
CA VAL A 137 -3.52 13.10 24.42
C VAL A 137 -2.53 12.70 23.33
N TRP A 138 -1.23 12.76 23.64
CA TRP A 138 -0.16 12.29 22.75
C TRP A 138 -0.38 10.84 22.34
N GLY A 139 -0.63 9.94 23.29
CA GLY A 139 -0.82 8.52 23.04
C GLY A 139 -2.02 8.22 22.13
N LEU A 140 -3.13 8.95 22.32
CA LEU A 140 -4.28 8.84 21.43
C LEU A 140 -3.94 9.22 19.99
N LEU A 141 -3.30 10.38 19.79
CA LEU A 141 -2.90 10.84 18.46
C LEU A 141 -1.85 9.93 17.82
N PHE A 142 -0.91 9.43 18.62
CA PHE A 142 0.10 8.47 18.17
C PHE A 142 -0.55 7.18 17.66
N ILE A 143 -1.53 6.62 18.38
CA ILE A 143 -2.26 5.42 17.95
C ILE A 143 -3.03 5.65 16.65
N ILE A 144 -3.69 6.81 16.51
CA ILE A 144 -4.40 7.17 15.27
C ILE A 144 -3.43 7.20 14.08
N ASN A 145 -2.30 7.89 14.23
CA ASN A 145 -1.30 7.97 13.17
C ASN A 145 -0.64 6.62 12.88
N LEU A 146 -0.35 5.82 13.90
CA LEU A 146 0.20 4.47 13.74
C LEU A 146 -0.78 3.56 12.98
N GLY A 147 -2.08 3.67 13.27
CA GLY A 147 -3.13 2.99 12.51
C GLY A 147 -3.21 3.45 11.05
N ALA A 148 -3.05 4.75 10.80
CA ALA A 148 -3.01 5.31 9.45
C ALA A 148 -1.78 4.82 8.67
N VAL A 149 -0.60 4.76 9.30
CA VAL A 149 0.61 4.13 8.73
C VAL A 149 0.34 2.68 8.40
N ALA A 150 -0.17 1.91 9.37
CA ALA A 150 -0.46 0.49 9.18
C ALA A 150 -1.43 0.26 8.02
N ARG A 151 -2.43 1.14 7.85
CA ARG A 151 -3.33 1.13 6.69
C ARG A 151 -2.60 1.45 5.38
N SER A 152 -1.71 2.44 5.35
CA SER A 152 -0.96 2.82 4.14
C SER A 152 0.09 1.78 3.73
N GLN A 153 0.70 1.11 4.70
CA GLN A 153 1.67 0.03 4.51
C GLN A 153 1.01 -1.32 4.25
N ALA A 154 -0.32 -1.41 4.45
CA ALA A 154 -1.07 -2.62 4.19
C ALA A 154 -1.25 -2.80 2.68
N THR A 155 -0.19 -3.27 2.01
CA THR A 155 -0.22 -3.70 0.61
C THR A 155 -1.33 -4.73 0.38
N VAL A 156 -1.99 -4.68 -0.78
CA VAL A 156 -2.94 -5.73 -1.15
C VAL A 156 -2.23 -7.09 -1.16
N TRP A 157 -2.90 -8.14 -0.67
CA TRP A 157 -2.33 -9.47 -0.54
C TRP A 157 -2.66 -10.31 -1.77
N PRO A 158 -1.67 -10.63 -2.63
CA PRO A 158 -1.86 -11.56 -3.73
C PRO A 158 -1.86 -13.00 -3.21
N ILE A 159 -2.63 -13.88 -3.86
CA ILE A 159 -2.51 -15.34 -3.63
C ILE A 159 -1.39 -15.96 -4.47
N THR A 160 -0.94 -15.25 -5.52
CA THR A 160 0.15 -15.67 -6.41
C THR A 160 1.40 -14.84 -6.16
N ASP A 161 2.57 -15.43 -6.28
CA ASP A 161 3.84 -14.77 -5.97
C ASP A 161 4.29 -13.74 -7.04
N ASN A 162 3.57 -13.62 -8.17
CA ASN A 162 3.93 -12.78 -9.32
C ASN A 162 3.50 -11.30 -9.23
N HIS A 163 3.23 -10.79 -8.03
CA HIS A 163 2.66 -9.46 -7.83
C HIS A 163 3.52 -8.28 -8.32
N ASP A 164 4.85 -8.43 -8.31
CA ASP A 164 5.79 -7.39 -8.77
C ASP A 164 5.97 -7.38 -10.30
N SER A 165 5.72 -8.51 -10.97
CA SER A 165 5.87 -8.65 -12.42
C SER A 165 4.55 -8.58 -13.18
N ALA A 166 3.41 -8.67 -12.49
CA ALA A 166 2.10 -8.64 -13.11
C ALA A 166 1.68 -7.22 -13.52
N THR A 167 1.27 -7.06 -14.78
CA THR A 167 0.70 -5.81 -15.30
C THR A 167 -0.78 -5.65 -14.98
N VAL A 168 -1.48 -6.77 -14.68
CA VAL A 168 -2.90 -6.80 -14.35
C VAL A 168 -3.10 -7.42 -12.96
N ARG A 169 -3.84 -6.73 -12.09
CA ARG A 169 -4.29 -7.27 -10.81
C ARG A 169 -5.76 -7.61 -10.92
N MET A 170 -6.10 -8.88 -10.71
CA MET A 170 -7.48 -9.35 -10.70
C MET A 170 -7.94 -9.60 -9.26
N PHE A 171 -8.89 -8.81 -8.79
CA PHE A 171 -9.57 -9.02 -7.52
C PHE A 171 -10.80 -9.89 -7.74
N PHE A 172 -10.91 -11.00 -6.99
CA PHE A 172 -11.92 -12.02 -7.25
C PHE A 172 -12.48 -12.66 -5.98
N SER A 173 -13.72 -13.16 -6.08
CA SER A 173 -14.38 -13.98 -5.07
C SER A 173 -14.62 -15.40 -5.63
N PRO A 174 -14.28 -16.49 -4.90
CA PRO A 174 -14.57 -17.85 -5.35
C PRO A 174 -16.06 -18.15 -5.57
N SER A 175 -16.95 -17.46 -4.86
CA SER A 175 -18.41 -17.60 -5.01
C SER A 175 -18.93 -17.01 -6.32
N CYS A 176 -18.25 -16.03 -6.90
CA CYS A 176 -18.72 -15.31 -8.09
C CYS A 176 -18.46 -16.12 -9.38
N SER A 177 -19.50 -16.36 -10.18
CA SER A 177 -19.39 -17.12 -11.43
C SER A 177 -18.49 -16.45 -12.46
N SER A 178 -18.61 -15.12 -12.63
CA SER A 178 -17.76 -14.35 -13.54
C SER A 178 -16.31 -14.32 -13.08
N CYS A 179 -16.06 -14.36 -11.77
CA CYS A 179 -14.71 -14.52 -11.25
C CYS A 179 -14.11 -15.88 -11.63
N ARG A 180 -14.89 -16.96 -11.54
CA ARG A 180 -14.43 -18.31 -11.92
C ARG A 180 -14.04 -18.40 -13.38
N GLU A 181 -14.87 -17.85 -14.26
CA GLU A 181 -14.58 -17.78 -15.69
C GLU A 181 -13.33 -16.94 -15.98
N GLY A 182 -13.22 -15.76 -15.34
CA GLY A 182 -12.04 -14.91 -15.47
C GLY A 182 -10.75 -15.59 -15.01
N VAL A 183 -10.76 -16.33 -13.89
CA VAL A 183 -9.60 -17.10 -13.44
C VAL A 183 -9.30 -18.26 -14.39
N ALA A 184 -10.31 -18.95 -14.92
CA ALA A 184 -10.10 -20.03 -15.89
C ALA A 184 -9.40 -19.53 -17.17
N ILE A 185 -9.76 -18.33 -17.65
CA ILE A 185 -9.16 -17.73 -18.86
C ILE A 185 -7.76 -17.18 -18.57
N LEU A 186 -7.56 -16.53 -17.41
CA LEU A 186 -6.31 -15.81 -17.10
C LEU A 186 -5.26 -16.68 -16.40
N SER A 187 -5.63 -17.86 -15.90
CA SER A 187 -4.70 -18.80 -15.27
C SER A 187 -3.65 -19.28 -16.27
N GLY A 188 -2.38 -19.11 -15.93
CA GLY A 188 -1.25 -19.45 -16.80
C GLY A 188 -0.64 -18.25 -17.53
N HIS A 189 -1.26 -17.08 -17.47
CA HIS A 189 -0.65 -15.83 -17.93
C HIS A 189 0.23 -15.24 -16.83
N VAL A 190 1.53 -15.05 -17.13
CA VAL A 190 2.52 -14.50 -16.18
C VAL A 190 2.25 -13.05 -15.78
N ASP A 191 1.48 -12.33 -16.60
CA ASP A 191 1.19 -10.91 -16.47
C ASP A 191 0.02 -10.59 -15.52
N VAL A 192 -0.62 -11.61 -14.92
CA VAL A 192 -1.82 -11.45 -14.08
C VAL A 192 -1.57 -11.93 -12.66
N ALA A 193 -1.74 -11.06 -11.67
CA ALA A 193 -1.70 -11.40 -10.25
C ALA A 193 -3.13 -11.49 -9.69
N PHE A 194 -3.39 -12.52 -8.89
CA PHE A 194 -4.72 -12.83 -8.38
C PHE A 194 -4.85 -12.41 -6.91
N TYR A 195 -5.91 -11.67 -6.59
CA TYR A 195 -6.17 -11.10 -5.27
C TYR A 195 -7.53 -11.59 -4.76
N PRO A 196 -7.57 -12.64 -3.91
CA PRO A 196 -8.83 -13.15 -3.41
C PRO A 196 -9.46 -12.21 -2.38
N LEU A 197 -10.78 -12.14 -2.38
CA LEU A 197 -11.58 -11.48 -1.35
C LEU A 197 -12.82 -12.30 -1.00
N ALA A 198 -13.34 -12.09 0.20
CA ALA A 198 -14.51 -12.81 0.69
C ALA A 198 -15.76 -11.97 0.48
N GLU A 199 -16.72 -12.51 -0.27
CA GLU A 199 -18.09 -12.03 -0.23
C GLU A 199 -18.83 -12.66 0.96
N ASN A 200 -18.57 -13.95 1.19
CA ASN A 200 -19.19 -14.74 2.26
C ASN A 200 -18.14 -15.49 3.10
N ASP A 201 -18.53 -15.98 4.28
CA ASP A 201 -17.64 -16.78 5.14
C ASP A 201 -17.14 -18.06 4.45
N ALA A 202 -17.95 -18.64 3.56
CA ALA A 202 -17.56 -19.81 2.77
C ALA A 202 -16.31 -19.54 1.92
N ASP A 203 -16.15 -18.33 1.39
CA ASP A 203 -15.04 -17.96 0.52
C ASP A 203 -13.70 -18.00 1.25
N VAL A 204 -13.69 -17.71 2.55
CA VAL A 204 -12.48 -17.78 3.37
C VAL A 204 -11.93 -19.22 3.37
N TYR A 205 -12.82 -20.21 3.48
CA TYR A 205 -12.43 -21.62 3.49
C TYR A 205 -12.00 -22.11 2.11
N ARG A 206 -12.70 -21.67 1.06
CA ARG A 206 -12.31 -21.96 -0.34
C ARG A 206 -10.94 -21.40 -0.63
N VAL A 207 -10.66 -20.15 -0.26
CA VAL A 207 -9.33 -19.54 -0.44
C VAL A 207 -8.26 -20.25 0.40
N ALA A 208 -8.55 -20.62 1.65
CA ALA A 208 -7.63 -21.41 2.45
C ALA A 208 -7.26 -22.75 1.77
N GLN A 209 -8.23 -23.39 1.13
CA GLN A 209 -8.00 -24.59 0.34
C GLN A 209 -7.23 -24.31 -0.96
N MET A 210 -7.53 -23.20 -1.65
CA MET A 210 -6.78 -22.79 -2.84
C MET A 210 -5.29 -22.60 -2.53
N ILE A 211 -4.94 -21.94 -1.42
CA ILE A 211 -3.54 -21.74 -1.00
C ILE A 211 -2.83 -23.10 -0.90
N ARG A 212 -3.45 -24.08 -0.25
CA ARG A 212 -2.85 -25.42 -0.10
C ARG A 212 -2.65 -26.15 -1.42
N LEU A 213 -3.54 -25.95 -2.39
CA LEU A 213 -3.45 -26.56 -3.72
C LEU A 213 -2.37 -25.88 -4.56
N LEU A 214 -2.25 -24.55 -4.46
CA LEU A 214 -1.17 -23.79 -5.08
C LEU A 214 0.20 -24.18 -4.52
N ASP A 215 0.30 -24.38 -3.21
CA ASP A 215 1.52 -24.88 -2.55
C ASP A 215 1.90 -26.30 -3.02
N GLN A 216 0.93 -27.08 -3.49
CA GLN A 216 1.15 -28.41 -4.11
C GLN A 216 1.56 -28.32 -5.59
N GLY A 217 1.58 -27.12 -6.17
CA GLY A 217 1.91 -26.88 -7.57
C GLY A 217 0.73 -26.90 -8.54
N ASP A 218 -0.51 -26.92 -8.05
CA ASP A 218 -1.69 -26.80 -8.91
C ASP A 218 -1.75 -25.41 -9.57
N SER A 219 -2.36 -25.31 -10.75
CA SER A 219 -2.62 -24.01 -11.38
C SER A 219 -3.74 -23.25 -10.66
N MET A 220 -3.82 -21.93 -10.85
CA MET A 220 -4.88 -21.10 -10.27
C MET A 220 -6.29 -21.57 -10.66
N ALA A 221 -6.50 -21.95 -11.92
CA ALA A 221 -7.78 -22.49 -12.38
C ALA A 221 -8.14 -23.83 -11.72
N GLU A 222 -7.17 -24.72 -11.58
CA GLU A 222 -7.36 -26.04 -10.95
C GLU A 222 -7.65 -25.88 -9.46
N ALA A 223 -6.85 -25.05 -8.78
CA ALA A 223 -7.03 -24.73 -7.36
C ALA A 223 -8.41 -24.09 -7.10
N MET A 224 -8.87 -23.19 -7.98
CA MET A 224 -10.19 -22.58 -7.88
C MET A 224 -11.34 -23.58 -8.05
N THR A 225 -11.18 -24.55 -8.95
CA THR A 225 -12.21 -25.56 -9.21
C THR A 225 -12.30 -26.54 -8.05
N ARG A 226 -11.16 -27.08 -7.62
CA ARG A 226 -11.08 -28.08 -6.52
C ARG A 226 -11.39 -27.50 -5.14
N SER A 227 -11.30 -26.19 -4.96
CA SER A 227 -11.64 -25.53 -3.70
C SER A 227 -13.13 -25.25 -3.52
N GLN A 228 -13.97 -25.40 -4.55
CA GLN A 228 -15.41 -25.12 -4.44
C GLN A 228 -16.10 -25.98 -3.38
N ASP A 229 -15.63 -27.23 -3.21
CA ASP A 229 -16.15 -28.21 -2.26
C ASP A 229 -15.57 -28.04 -0.84
N ALA A 230 -14.81 -26.97 -0.57
CA ALA A 230 -14.21 -26.73 0.73
C ALA A 230 -15.29 -26.41 1.79
N THR A 231 -15.47 -27.32 2.74
CA THR A 231 -16.35 -27.13 3.90
C THR A 231 -15.69 -26.34 5.03
N ALA A 232 -16.48 -25.57 5.76
CA ALA A 232 -16.03 -24.87 6.97
C ALA A 232 -15.50 -25.86 8.02
N PRO A 233 -14.34 -25.58 8.66
CA PRO A 233 -13.91 -26.32 9.84
C PRO A 233 -14.94 -26.15 10.96
N GLY A 234 -15.41 -27.25 11.53
CA GLY A 234 -16.34 -27.21 12.66
C GLY A 234 -15.71 -26.63 13.92
N GLY A 235 -16.51 -25.91 14.72
CA GLY A 235 -16.16 -25.47 16.07
C GLY A 235 -15.03 -24.44 16.13
N LEU A 236 -14.10 -24.62 17.08
CA LEU A 236 -12.97 -23.71 17.36
C LEU A 236 -11.95 -23.63 16.21
N GLY A 237 -11.97 -24.57 15.25
CA GLY A 237 -11.09 -24.54 14.07
C GLY A 237 -11.33 -23.34 13.15
N SER A 238 -12.53 -22.75 13.20
CA SER A 238 -12.86 -21.52 12.48
C SER A 238 -12.17 -20.26 13.03
N TRP A 239 -11.66 -20.32 14.27
CA TRP A 239 -10.97 -19.24 14.99
C TRP A 239 -9.47 -19.47 15.11
N SER A 240 -8.89 -20.38 14.32
CA SER A 240 -7.44 -20.56 14.33
C SER A 240 -6.72 -19.25 13.92
N PRO A 241 -5.52 -18.97 14.47
CA PRO A 241 -4.76 -17.76 14.13
C PRO A 241 -4.57 -17.58 12.62
N ASP A 242 -4.32 -18.66 11.89
CA ASP A 242 -4.15 -18.64 10.43
C ASP A 242 -5.43 -18.20 9.71
N MET A 243 -6.59 -18.65 10.18
CA MET A 243 -7.89 -18.27 9.58
C MET A 243 -8.26 -16.83 9.91
N ILE A 244 -7.93 -16.34 11.10
CA ILE A 244 -8.11 -14.92 11.45
C ILE A 244 -7.20 -14.05 10.59
N TRP A 245 -5.95 -14.47 10.40
CA TRP A 245 -4.98 -13.79 9.55
C TRP A 245 -5.42 -13.77 8.08
N LEU A 246 -5.94 -14.88 7.56
CA LEU A 246 -6.49 -14.95 6.21
C LEU A 246 -7.69 -14.03 6.03
N ARG A 247 -8.62 -13.99 6.99
CA ARG A 247 -9.74 -13.03 6.97
C ARG A 247 -9.26 -11.59 6.92
N PHE A 248 -8.23 -11.25 7.70
CA PHE A 248 -7.65 -9.91 7.68
C PHE A 248 -7.03 -9.57 6.31
N ARG A 249 -6.31 -10.52 5.69
CA ARG A 249 -5.77 -10.35 4.31
C ARG A 249 -6.88 -10.13 3.29
N MET A 250 -7.94 -10.95 3.31
CA MET A 250 -9.06 -10.83 2.37
C MET A 250 -9.88 -9.54 2.62
N LEU A 251 -10.01 -9.11 3.88
CA LEU A 251 -10.64 -7.84 4.23
C LEU A 251 -9.84 -6.65 3.69
N ARG A 252 -8.50 -6.70 3.73
CA ARG A 252 -7.63 -5.69 3.11
C ARG A 252 -7.85 -5.59 1.60
N ASN A 253 -7.90 -6.74 0.91
CA ASN A 253 -8.18 -6.78 -0.52
C ASN A 253 -9.56 -6.19 -0.83
N LYS A 254 -10.58 -6.57 -0.05
CA LYS A 254 -11.95 -6.02 -0.19
C LYS A 254 -11.98 -4.51 0.02
N ALA A 255 -11.32 -4.00 1.07
CA ALA A 255 -11.24 -2.58 1.35
C ALA A 255 -10.55 -1.80 0.22
N HIS A 256 -9.54 -2.38 -0.43
CA HIS A 256 -8.88 -1.78 -1.59
C HIS A 256 -9.85 -1.59 -2.75
N VAL A 257 -10.59 -2.64 -3.13
CA VAL A 257 -11.60 -2.58 -4.21
C VAL A 257 -12.63 -1.47 -3.97
N PHE A 258 -13.13 -1.35 -2.74
CA PHE A 258 -14.07 -0.29 -2.36
C PHE A 258 -13.46 1.12 -2.46
N VAL A 259 -12.21 1.30 -2.04
CA VAL A 259 -11.51 2.60 -2.12
C VAL A 259 -11.20 2.97 -3.57
N SER A 260 -10.91 2.00 -4.43
CA SER A 260 -10.74 2.21 -5.88
C SER A 260 -12.05 2.53 -6.61
N GLY A 261 -13.18 2.60 -5.91
CA GLY A 261 -14.49 2.99 -6.46
C GLY A 261 -15.30 1.84 -7.07
N ALA A 262 -14.79 0.61 -7.03
CA ALA A 262 -15.51 -0.56 -7.48
C ALA A 262 -16.35 -1.17 -6.34
N GLN A 263 -17.58 -1.58 -6.65
CA GLN A 263 -18.49 -2.22 -5.69
C GLN A 263 -18.74 -3.71 -5.98
N THR A 264 -18.22 -4.22 -7.10
CA THR A 264 -18.49 -5.56 -7.59
C THR A 264 -17.21 -6.24 -8.08
N VAL A 265 -17.15 -7.56 -7.95
CA VAL A 265 -16.10 -8.41 -8.52
C VAL A 265 -16.60 -9.17 -9.75
N PRO A 266 -15.74 -9.52 -10.72
CA PRO A 266 -14.29 -9.30 -10.73
C PRO A 266 -13.92 -7.84 -10.97
N PHE A 267 -12.85 -7.38 -10.32
CA PHE A 267 -12.32 -6.03 -10.49
C PHE A 267 -10.87 -6.11 -10.98
N PHE A 268 -10.53 -5.32 -11.99
CA PHE A 268 -9.23 -5.33 -12.65
C PHE A 268 -8.54 -3.98 -12.49
N GLU A 269 -7.30 -4.00 -12.00
CA GLU A 269 -6.41 -2.85 -11.99
C GLU A 269 -5.22 -3.09 -12.92
N TYR A 270 -4.92 -2.11 -13.77
CA TYR A 270 -3.80 -2.16 -14.69
C TYR A 270 -2.67 -1.30 -14.14
N HIS A 271 -1.48 -1.89 -13.95
CA HIS A 271 -0.27 -1.18 -13.57
C HIS A 271 0.71 -1.16 -14.75
N GLY A 272 1.10 0.05 -15.18
CA GLY A 272 2.06 0.28 -16.26
C GLY A 272 1.43 0.60 -17.62
N LEU A 273 2.27 0.95 -18.59
CA LEU A 273 1.88 1.09 -20.00
C LEU A 273 1.47 -0.31 -20.50
N PRO A 274 0.22 -0.51 -20.95
CA PRO A 274 -0.24 -1.79 -21.48
C PRO A 274 0.80 -2.37 -22.44
N SER A 275 1.20 -3.64 -22.25
CA SER A 275 2.12 -4.34 -23.16
C SER A 275 1.61 -4.36 -24.61
N MET A 276 0.31 -4.10 -24.81
CA MET A 276 -0.35 -3.81 -26.09
C MET A 276 0.27 -2.61 -26.84
N LEU A 277 0.69 -1.56 -26.13
CA LEU A 277 1.37 -0.38 -26.71
C LEU A 277 2.83 -0.68 -27.08
N VAL A 278 3.50 -1.58 -26.34
CA VAL A 278 4.88 -2.00 -26.63
C VAL A 278 4.92 -2.92 -27.87
N LYS A 279 3.88 -3.74 -28.08
CA LYS A 279 3.78 -4.62 -29.27
C LYS A 279 3.46 -3.83 -30.55
N GLN A 280 2.68 -2.76 -30.47
CA GLN A 280 2.37 -1.91 -31.64
C GLN A 280 3.60 -1.14 -32.15
N GLY A 281 4.53 -0.74 -31.27
CA GLY A 281 5.77 -0.06 -31.68
C GLY A 281 6.80 -0.94 -32.39
N LYS A 282 6.67 -2.28 -32.31
CA LYS A 282 7.61 -3.21 -32.95
C LYS A 282 7.16 -3.68 -34.34
N ASN A 283 5.89 -3.47 -34.71
CA ASN A 283 5.33 -3.83 -36.02
C ASN A 283 5.31 -2.70 -37.04
N THR A 284 5.69 -1.48 -36.67
CA THR A 284 5.99 -0.40 -37.64
C THR A 284 7.47 -0.45 -38.04
N GLY A 285 7.87 -1.54 -38.69
CA GLY A 285 9.12 -1.58 -39.45
C GLY A 285 8.98 -0.72 -40.72
N PRO A 286 10.06 -0.08 -41.23
CA PRO A 286 9.97 0.86 -42.35
C PRO A 286 9.49 0.14 -43.61
N ARG A 287 8.34 0.56 -44.16
CA ARG A 287 7.93 0.20 -45.52
C ARG A 287 8.97 0.80 -46.48
N GLY A 288 9.81 -0.08 -47.04
CA GLY A 288 10.75 0.26 -48.08
C GLY A 288 10.02 0.93 -49.26
N SER A 289 10.43 2.16 -49.55
CA SER A 289 10.17 2.85 -50.80
C SER A 289 10.96 2.16 -51.91
N GLY A 290 10.29 1.69 -52.96
CA GLY A 290 10.91 0.95 -54.05
C GLY A 290 9.93 0.68 -55.19
N SER A 291 9.69 1.72 -55.98
CA SER A 291 8.89 1.80 -57.20
C SER A 291 9.40 0.93 -58.37
N ASN A 292 8.45 0.63 -59.28
CA ASN A 292 8.57 0.25 -60.70
C ASN A 292 8.52 -1.24 -61.08
N ALA A 293 7.43 -1.65 -61.74
CA ALA A 293 7.38 -1.96 -63.19
C ALA A 293 6.25 -2.96 -63.52
N ALA A 294 5.24 -2.49 -64.26
CA ALA A 294 4.40 -3.35 -65.11
C ALA A 294 5.18 -3.69 -66.40
N PRO A 295 4.82 -4.76 -67.15
CA PRO A 295 3.89 -4.53 -68.26
C PRO A 295 2.95 -5.70 -68.66
N THR A 296 1.76 -5.30 -69.10
CA THR A 296 0.90 -5.79 -70.22
C THR A 296 0.68 -7.28 -70.53
N GLY A 297 -0.61 -7.67 -70.62
CA GLY A 297 -1.15 -8.47 -71.73
C GLY A 297 -2.24 -9.51 -71.38
N GLY A 298 -3.45 -9.40 -71.97
CA GLY A 298 -4.30 -10.57 -72.26
C GLY A 298 -5.75 -10.60 -71.73
N PHE A 299 -6.66 -10.10 -72.57
CA PHE A 299 -8.14 -10.20 -72.61
C PHE A 299 -8.78 -11.54 -72.16
N SER A 300 -9.91 -11.50 -71.43
CA SER A 300 -11.23 -12.08 -71.83
C SER A 300 -12.31 -12.11 -70.72
N GLY A 301 -13.52 -11.66 -71.06
CA GLY A 301 -14.81 -12.25 -70.63
C GLY A 301 -15.50 -11.76 -69.34
N MET A 302 -16.60 -11.02 -69.51
CA MET A 302 -17.73 -10.89 -68.56
C MET A 302 -19.03 -10.94 -69.39
N PRO A 303 -20.25 -11.09 -68.83
CA PRO A 303 -20.64 -11.47 -67.46
C PRO A 303 -21.75 -12.57 -67.43
N GLY A 304 -21.96 -13.24 -66.29
CA GLY A 304 -23.09 -14.17 -66.16
C GLY A 304 -23.24 -14.82 -64.79
N THR A 305 -23.90 -14.11 -63.88
CA THR A 305 -24.77 -14.58 -62.78
C THR A 305 -24.46 -15.94 -62.13
N GLY A 306 -23.94 -15.90 -60.89
CA GLY A 306 -23.63 -17.07 -60.08
C GLY A 306 -24.84 -17.70 -59.37
N GLN A 307 -24.81 -19.03 -59.29
CA GLN A 307 -25.65 -19.86 -58.42
C GLN A 307 -24.75 -20.86 -57.66
N TRP A 308 -24.78 -20.76 -56.33
CA TRP A 308 -24.53 -21.75 -55.25
C TRP A 308 -23.50 -22.90 -55.42
N GLN A 309 -22.54 -23.01 -54.47
CA GLN A 309 -22.31 -24.17 -53.55
C GLN A 309 -20.85 -24.28 -53.07
N GLY A 310 -20.67 -24.52 -51.76
CA GLY A 310 -19.63 -25.42 -51.24
C GLY A 310 -18.31 -24.81 -50.72
N GLN A 311 -18.23 -24.65 -49.39
CA GLN A 311 -17.04 -24.56 -48.50
C GLN A 311 -15.90 -25.57 -48.82
N PRO A 312 -14.66 -25.47 -48.25
CA PRO A 312 -14.37 -25.01 -46.87
C PRO A 312 -13.05 -24.22 -46.61
N GLY A 313 -13.01 -23.52 -45.46
CA GLY A 313 -11.78 -23.36 -44.66
C GLY A 313 -11.28 -21.93 -44.45
N GLY A 314 -11.30 -21.46 -43.18
CA GLY A 314 -10.53 -20.30 -42.71
C GLY A 314 -11.32 -19.30 -41.86
N THR A 315 -11.72 -19.70 -40.65
CA THR A 315 -12.35 -18.84 -39.64
C THR A 315 -11.38 -17.77 -39.12
N ASN A 316 -11.66 -16.51 -39.42
CA ASN A 316 -11.16 -15.36 -38.65
C ASN A 316 -12.25 -14.92 -37.69
N ASP A 317 -12.17 -15.39 -36.45
CA ASP A 317 -12.95 -14.89 -35.32
C ASP A 317 -12.39 -13.53 -34.89
N ALA A 318 -12.95 -12.45 -35.45
CA ALA A 318 -12.74 -11.11 -34.94
C ALA A 318 -13.86 -10.80 -33.91
N LEU A 319 -13.53 -10.92 -32.63
CA LEU A 319 -14.34 -10.40 -31.52
C LEU A 319 -14.28 -8.85 -31.51
N PRO A 320 -15.42 -8.12 -31.46
CA PRO A 320 -15.40 -6.69 -31.20
C PRO A 320 -15.58 -6.44 -29.70
N LEU A 321 -14.47 -6.15 -29.01
CA LEU A 321 -14.51 -5.59 -27.65
C LEU A 321 -13.93 -4.17 -27.74
N GLU A 322 -14.76 -3.23 -28.18
CA GLU A 322 -14.48 -1.81 -28.05
C GLU A 322 -14.81 -1.39 -26.59
N PRO A 323 -13.89 -0.76 -25.85
CA PRO A 323 -14.16 -0.32 -24.49
C PRO A 323 -15.14 0.87 -24.51
N GLN A 324 -16.35 0.68 -23.98
CA GLN A 324 -17.28 1.77 -23.72
C GLN A 324 -16.76 2.65 -22.57
N ILE A 325 -16.11 3.75 -22.93
CA ILE A 325 -15.90 4.89 -22.05
C ILE A 325 -17.25 5.60 -21.91
N ALA A 326 -17.70 5.84 -20.67
CA ALA A 326 -18.92 6.58 -20.40
C ALA A 326 -18.88 7.95 -21.11
N GLY A 327 -19.82 8.19 -22.04
CA GLY A 327 -20.04 9.50 -22.67
C GLY A 327 -19.81 9.63 -24.18
N GLN A 328 -19.55 8.57 -24.94
CA GLN A 328 -19.39 8.66 -26.41
C GLN A 328 -20.52 7.95 -27.18
N CYS A 329 -21.56 8.71 -27.57
CA CYS A 329 -22.49 8.32 -28.64
C CYS A 329 -21.74 8.42 -30.00
N GLY A 330 -21.06 7.36 -30.41
CA GLY A 330 -20.36 7.27 -31.70
C GLY A 330 -21.22 6.61 -32.78
N GLY A 331 -22.20 7.34 -33.32
CA GLY A 331 -23.01 6.87 -34.45
C GLY A 331 -23.89 7.97 -35.03
N PRO A 332 -24.31 7.88 -36.31
CA PRO A 332 -25.06 8.93 -37.01
C PRO A 332 -26.54 9.04 -36.58
N ALA A 333 -26.96 8.38 -35.50
CA ALA A 333 -28.33 8.44 -34.99
C ALA A 333 -28.37 9.17 -33.62
N PRO A 334 -29.30 10.12 -33.40
CA PRO A 334 -29.44 10.81 -32.13
C PRO A 334 -29.93 9.86 -31.02
N CYS A 335 -29.35 10.02 -29.82
CA CYS A 335 -29.67 9.24 -28.63
C CYS A 335 -31.09 9.65 -28.13
N PRO A 336 -32.02 8.71 -27.88
CA PRO A 336 -33.40 9.01 -27.49
C PRO A 336 -33.48 9.58 -26.06
N GLU A 337 -34.46 10.46 -25.82
CA GLU A 337 -34.73 11.10 -24.52
C GLU A 337 -35.07 10.11 -23.40
#